data_AF-A0A486UR28-F1
#
_entry.id   AF-A0A486UR28-F1
#
_cell.length_a   1.000
_cell.length_b   1.000
_cell.length_c   1.000
_cell.angle_alpha   90.00
_cell.angle_beta   90.00
_cell.angle_gamma   90.00
#
_symmetry.space_group_name_H-M   'P 1'
#
loop_
_entity.id
_entity.type
_entity.pdbx_description
1 polymer ?
#
loop_
_entity_poly.entity_id
_entity_poly.type
_entity_poly.pdbx_seq_one_letter_code
_entity_poly.pdbx_strand_id
1 'polypeptide(L)' 'MLERRPNCECCDKDLPPDSPEAFICSFECTFCRDCMTTRLHGYCSGLFKP' A
#
# COMPACT_ATOMS: atom_id res chain seq x y z
N MET A 1 -13.29 -5.41 -16.30
CA MET A 1 -12.02 -6.09 -15.97
C MET A 1 -11.38 -5.27 -14.87
N LEU A 2 -11.37 -5.74 -13.62
CA LEU A 2 -10.83 -5.01 -12.48
C LEU A 2 -9.36 -5.40 -12.30
N GLU A 3 -8.51 -4.58 -12.89
CA GLU A 3 -7.05 -4.57 -12.86
C GLU A 3 -6.55 -4.27 -11.45
N ARG A 4 -6.34 -5.30 -10.62
CA ARG A 4 -5.63 -5.13 -9.35
C ARG A 4 -4.17 -4.79 -9.65
N ARG A 5 -3.74 -3.61 -9.22
CA ARG A 5 -2.35 -3.17 -9.34
C ARG A 5 -1.50 -3.77 -8.20
N PRO A 6 -0.45 -4.54 -8.50
CA PRO A 6 0.45 -5.12 -7.50
C PRO A 6 1.53 -4.10 -7.11
N ASN A 7 1.19 -2.84 -6.91
CA ASN A 7 2.17 -1.80 -6.58
C ASN A 7 1.70 -0.97 -5.39
N CYS A 8 2.67 -0.32 -4.76
CA CYS A 8 2.43 0.53 -3.62
C CYS A 8 1.69 1.80 -4.07
N GLU A 9 0.49 2.04 -3.56
CA GLU A 9 -0.28 3.26 -3.86
C GLU A 9 0.38 4.55 -3.34
N CYS A 10 1.42 4.46 -2.50
CA CYS A 10 2.14 5.61 -1.96
C CYS A 10 3.40 5.98 -2.75
N CYS A 11 4.13 4.99 -3.27
CA CYS A 11 5.42 5.22 -3.95
C CYS A 11 5.56 4.51 -5.30
N ASP A 12 4.48 3.89 -5.78
CA ASP A 12 4.41 3.12 -7.03
C ASP A 12 5.42 1.96 -7.11
N LYS A 13 6.00 1.54 -5.99
CA LYS A 13 6.95 0.42 -5.94
C LYS A 13 6.23 -0.88 -6.28
N ASP A 14 6.83 -1.67 -7.16
CA ASP A 14 6.35 -3.02 -7.47
C ASP A 14 6.35 -3.90 -6.22
N LEU A 15 5.18 -4.46 -5.91
CA LEU A 15 4.88 -5.30 -4.77
C LEU A 15 4.19 -6.57 -5.28
N PRO A 16 4.96 -7.60 -5.65
CA PRO A 16 4.38 -8.85 -6.09
C PRO A 16 3.45 -9.40 -4.99
N PRO A 17 2.35 -10.09 -5.37
CA PRO A 17 1.33 -10.57 -4.42
C PRO A 17 1.88 -11.59 -3.40
N ASP A 18 3.01 -12.21 -3.72
CA ASP A 18 3.74 -13.14 -2.85
C ASP A 18 4.75 -12.43 -1.92
N SER A 19 4.89 -11.11 -2.03
CA SER A 19 5.85 -10.35 -1.23
C SER A 19 5.38 -10.23 0.22
N PRO A 20 6.21 -10.62 1.21
CA PRO A 20 5.91 -10.43 2.63
C PRO A 20 6.01 -8.96 3.07
N GLU A 21 6.33 -8.06 2.14
CA GLU A 21 6.39 -6.62 2.33
C GLU A 21 5.13 -5.89 1.85
N ALA A 22 4.18 -6.60 1.23
CA ALA A 22 2.92 -6.03 0.77
C ALA A 22 1.90 -6.00 1.93
N PHE A 23 1.44 -4.80 2.28
CA PHE A 23 0.40 -4.56 3.27
C PHE A 23 -0.87 -4.11 2.58
N ILE A 24 -1.99 -4.76 2.88
CA ILE A 24 -3.30 -4.41 2.31
C ILE A 24 -4.18 -3.86 3.43
N CYS A 25 -4.78 -2.69 3.21
CA CYS A 25 -5.73 -2.10 4.18
C CYS A 25 -7.18 -2.61 3.96
N SER A 26 -8.10 -2.27 4.86
CA SER A 26 -9.53 -2.66 4.76
C SER A 26 -10.26 -2.08 3.54
N PHE A 27 -9.72 -1.03 2.93
CA PHE A 27 -10.20 -0.45 1.67
C PHE A 27 -9.49 -1.04 0.44
N GLU A 28 -8.72 -2.10 0.66
CA GLU A 28 -8.03 -2.85 -0.38
C GLU A 28 -6.93 -2.08 -1.12
N CYS A 29 -6.37 -1.03 -0.50
CA CYS A 29 -5.15 -0.37 -0.97
C CYS A 29 -3.91 -1.19 -0.57
N THR A 30 -2.93 -1.29 -1.47
CA THR A 30 -1.67 -2.01 -1.25
C THR A 30 -0.52 -1.02 -0.97
N PHE A 31 0.27 -1.26 0.07
CA PHE A 31 1.41 -0.45 0.46
C PHE A 31 2.64 -1.31 0.76
N CYS A 32 3.84 -0.77 0.53
CA CYS A 32 5.05 -1.45 0.95
C CYS A 32 5.30 -1.24 2.44
N ARG A 33 5.99 -2.19 3.09
CA ARG A 33 6.43 -2.09 4.48
C ARG A 33 7.06 -0.75 4.83
N ASP A 34 7.91 -0.26 3.94
CA ASP A 34 8.60 1.01 4.11
C ASP A 34 7.58 2.15 4.19
N CYS A 35 6.74 2.34 3.16
CA CYS A 35 5.71 3.39 3.18
C CYS A 35 4.79 3.26 4.39
N MET A 36 4.40 2.04 4.76
CA MET A 36 3.55 1.82 5.93
C MET A 36 4.22 2.24 7.25
N THR A 37 5.54 2.18 7.33
CA THR A 37 6.33 2.50 8.53
C THR A 37 6.85 3.95 8.55
N THR A 38 7.32 4.48 7.42
CA THR A 38 8.02 5.77 7.31
C THR A 38 7.18 6.90 6.74
N ARG A 39 6.20 6.61 5.88
CA ARG A 39 5.35 7.62 5.24
C ARG A 39 4.00 7.73 5.92
N LEU A 40 3.40 6.57 6.16
CA LEU A 40 2.01 6.40 6.56
C LEU A 40 1.87 6.09 8.06
N HIS A 41 2.94 5.61 8.71
CA HIS A 41 2.95 5.27 10.14
C HIS A 41 1.77 4.40 10.61
N GLY A 42 1.33 3.46 9.77
CA GLY A 42 0.20 2.58 10.04
C GLY A 42 -1.16 3.06 9.51
N TYR A 43 -1.24 4.21 8.83
CA TYR A 43 -2.48 4.77 8.29
C TYR A 43 -2.61 4.55 6.77
N CYS A 44 -3.83 4.44 6.26
CA CYS A 44 -4.05 4.39 4.81
C CYS A 44 -3.97 5.82 4.22
N SER A 45 -3.42 5.97 3.00
CA SER A 45 -3.31 7.28 2.30
C SER A 45 -4.66 8.00 2.14
N GLY A 46 -5.77 7.24 2.07
CA GLY A 46 -7.13 7.80 2.01
C GLY A 46 -7.71 8.26 3.35
N LEU A 47 -7.14 7.82 4.48
CA LEU A 47 -7.57 8.21 5.83
C LEU A 47 -6.70 9.32 6.43
N PHE A 48 -5.53 9.58 5.86
CA PHE A 48 -4.67 10.68 6.26
C PHE A 48 -4.65 11.76 5.17
N LYS A 49 -5.70 12.57 5.13
CA LYS A 49 -5.60 13.93 4.64
C LYS A 49 -5.75 14.89 5.82
N PRO A 50 -4.87 15.91 5.99
CA PRO A 50 -5.17 17.03 6.87
C PRO A 50 -6.43 17.76 6.38
#